data_AF-A0AAX6HX00-F1
#
_entry.id   AF-A0AAX6HX00-F1
#
_cell.length_a   1.000
_cell.length_b   1.000
_cell.length_c   1.000
_cell.angle_alpha   90.00
_cell.angle_beta   90.00
_cell.angle_gamma   90.00
#
_symmetry.space_group_name_H-M   'P 1'
#
loop_
_entity.id
_entity.type
_entity.pdbx_description
1 polymer ?
#
loop_
_entity_poly.entity_id
_entity_poly.type
_entity_poly.pdbx_seq_one_letter_code
_entity_poly.pdbx_strand_id
1 'polypeptide(L)'
;MLNSCIESLHTQHLFATDLARYNLGEDCPVFENLFEFCQIYAGGTLDAARRLNNQSCDIAINWAGGLHHAKKCEASGFCYINDLVLGILELLKYHARVLYIDIDVHHGDGVEEAFYFTDRVMTVSFHKYGDLFFPGTGDVKNIGEREGRYYAINVPLKDGIDDASFTRLFKTIIAKVVETYLPGAIVLQCGADSLAGDRLGCFNLSIEGHAECVKFVKKFNLPLLVTGGGGYTKENVARCWTVETGVLLDTELPNEIPDNEYIKYFAPDYSLKIQGGNLENLNSKTYLSTIKVQVMESLRCIQHAPGVQLQEVPPDFYIPDFDEDEQNPMSGYRSISDKNIQREDEYYDGDNDNDHNVDGL
;
A
#
# COMPACT_ATOMS: atom_id res chain seq x y z
N MET A 1 24.20 3.23 11.68
CA MET A 1 24.81 4.52 12.05
C MET A 1 23.79 5.60 12.43
N LEU A 2 22.49 5.44 12.14
CA LEU A 2 21.43 6.37 12.60
C LEU A 2 20.87 6.07 14.01
N ASN A 3 21.05 4.86 14.54
CA ASN A 3 20.44 4.40 15.80
C ASN A 3 20.92 5.08 17.10
N SER A 4 21.90 5.98 17.08
CA SER A 4 22.43 6.55 18.33
C SER A 4 22.68 8.06 18.32
N CYS A 5 22.34 8.77 17.24
CA CYS A 5 22.80 10.16 17.07
C CYS A 5 21.68 11.21 17.12
N ILE A 6 20.42 10.81 16.98
CA ILE A 6 19.28 11.74 16.95
C ILE A 6 18.22 11.33 18.00
N GLU A 7 18.66 10.96 19.21
CA GLU A 7 17.73 10.67 20.32
C GLU A 7 17.33 11.95 21.09
N SER A 8 17.91 13.12 20.76
CA SER A 8 17.59 14.36 21.46
C SER A 8 17.50 15.55 20.52
N LEU A 9 16.42 16.33 20.65
CA LEU A 9 16.27 17.68 20.07
C LEU A 9 17.51 18.57 20.32
N HIS A 10 18.29 18.30 21.38
CA HIS A 10 19.47 19.08 21.74
C HIS A 10 20.70 18.83 20.85
N THR A 11 20.80 17.72 20.10
CA THR A 11 21.97 17.41 19.27
C THR A 11 21.78 17.69 17.79
N GLN A 12 20.60 18.14 17.34
CA GLN A 12 20.30 18.39 15.91
C GLN A 12 21.31 19.34 15.24
N HIS A 13 21.78 20.36 15.95
CA HIS A 13 22.78 21.32 15.44
C HIS A 13 24.12 20.64 15.06
N LEU A 14 24.44 19.50 15.65
CA LEU A 14 25.65 18.72 15.32
C LEU A 14 25.51 17.95 14.00
N PHE A 15 24.28 17.79 13.49
CA PHE A 15 23.96 17.01 12.29
C PHE A 15 23.31 17.85 11.19
N ALA A 16 23.44 19.18 11.23
CA ALA A 16 22.75 20.09 10.30
C ALA A 16 22.95 19.74 8.82
N THR A 17 24.16 19.32 8.44
CA THR A 17 24.47 18.90 7.06
C THR A 17 23.74 17.62 6.66
N ASP A 18 23.66 16.63 7.56
CA ASP A 18 22.95 15.37 7.29
C ASP A 18 21.44 15.59 7.28
N LEU A 19 20.91 16.39 8.20
CA LEU A 19 19.49 16.75 8.25
C LEU A 19 19.04 17.43 6.94
N ALA A 20 19.80 18.41 6.46
CA ALA A 20 19.53 19.04 5.17
C ALA A 20 19.67 18.05 3.99
N ARG A 21 20.67 17.16 4.02
CA ARG A 21 20.91 16.16 2.97
C ARG A 21 19.76 15.15 2.84
N TYR A 22 19.17 14.73 3.95
CA TYR A 22 18.09 13.73 3.98
C TYR A 22 16.69 14.36 4.05
N ASN A 23 16.60 15.69 3.87
CA ASN A 23 15.37 16.47 3.96
C ASN A 23 14.60 16.25 5.28
N LEU A 24 15.33 16.14 6.39
CA LEU A 24 14.79 16.05 7.75
C LEU A 24 14.76 17.46 8.35
N GLY A 25 13.58 18.06 8.46
CA GLY A 25 13.41 19.48 8.75
C GLY A 25 11.96 19.90 8.90
N GLU A 26 11.53 20.90 8.14
CA GLU A 26 10.20 21.54 8.27
C GLU A 26 9.04 20.54 8.13
N ASP A 27 8.87 19.96 6.94
CA ASP A 27 7.78 19.01 6.65
C ASP A 27 8.09 17.59 7.13
N CYS A 28 9.34 17.30 7.51
CA CYS A 28 9.76 15.98 8.01
C CYS A 28 10.53 16.17 9.33
N PRO A 29 9.85 16.58 10.42
CA PRO A 29 10.52 16.93 11.66
C PRO A 29 11.11 15.71 12.35
N VAL A 30 12.22 15.93 13.05
CA VAL A 30 12.76 14.95 13.97
C VAL A 30 11.94 14.97 15.27
N PHE A 31 11.46 13.80 15.69
CA PHE A 31 10.75 13.61 16.95
C PHE A 31 11.25 12.34 17.68
N GLU A 32 10.96 12.26 18.98
CA GLU A 32 11.29 11.10 19.80
C GLU A 32 10.61 9.84 19.26
N ASN A 33 11.35 8.74 19.16
CA ASN A 33 10.88 7.46 18.60
C ASN A 33 10.51 7.51 17.10
N LEU A 34 11.02 8.47 16.33
CA LEU A 34 10.81 8.54 14.88
C LEU A 34 11.15 7.23 14.17
N PHE A 35 12.28 6.61 14.51
CA PHE A 35 12.69 5.36 13.86
C PHE A 35 11.78 4.19 14.26
N GLU A 36 11.37 4.10 15.53
CA GLU A 36 10.42 3.09 15.99
C GLU A 36 9.06 3.23 15.29
N PHE A 37 8.55 4.47 15.15
CA PHE A 37 7.38 4.77 14.34
C PHE A 37 7.54 4.24 12.92
N CYS A 38 8.70 4.45 12.30
CA CYS A 38 9.02 3.92 10.98
C CYS A 38 9.06 2.38 10.92
N GLN A 39 9.61 1.74 11.94
CA GLN A 39 9.66 0.28 12.02
C GLN A 39 8.26 -0.34 12.13
N ILE A 40 7.34 0.29 12.88
CA ILE A 40 5.98 -0.22 13.08
C ILE A 40 5.21 -0.21 11.76
N TYR A 41 5.11 0.93 11.07
CA TYR A 41 4.32 0.99 9.84
C TYR A 41 4.97 0.18 8.70
N ALA A 42 6.30 0.24 8.56
CA ALA A 42 6.99 -0.49 7.49
C ALA A 42 6.98 -2.00 7.73
N GLY A 43 7.14 -2.42 9.00
CA GLY A 43 7.02 -3.82 9.40
C GLY A 43 5.62 -4.37 9.15
N GLY A 44 4.57 -3.60 9.46
CA GLY A 44 3.18 -3.99 9.20
C GLY A 44 2.90 -4.21 7.71
N THR A 45 3.35 -3.31 6.84
CA THR A 45 3.16 -3.44 5.38
C THR A 45 3.95 -4.62 4.80
N LEU A 46 5.18 -4.86 5.30
CA LEU A 46 5.99 -5.99 4.88
C LEU A 46 5.39 -7.34 5.33
N ASP A 47 4.89 -7.43 6.57
CA ASP A 47 4.23 -8.65 7.08
C ASP A 47 2.93 -8.93 6.31
N ALA A 48 2.14 -7.88 6.04
CA ALA A 48 0.93 -7.96 5.24
C ALA A 48 1.22 -8.51 3.82
N ALA A 49 2.27 -8.01 3.15
CA ALA A 49 2.70 -8.52 1.84
C ALA A 49 3.15 -10.00 1.91
N ARG A 50 3.85 -10.41 2.97
CA ARG A 50 4.24 -11.81 3.19
C ARG A 50 3.04 -12.72 3.37
N ARG A 51 2.04 -12.32 4.15
CA ARG A 51 0.79 -13.08 4.36
C ARG A 51 0.04 -13.29 3.05
N LEU A 52 0.00 -12.28 2.17
CA LEU A 52 -0.58 -12.40 0.84
C LEU A 52 0.20 -13.38 -0.05
N ASN A 53 1.53 -13.27 -0.09
CA ASN A 53 2.40 -14.18 -0.85
C ASN A 53 2.25 -15.65 -0.38
N ASN A 54 2.14 -15.86 0.93
CA ASN A 54 1.95 -17.15 1.56
C ASN A 54 0.50 -17.65 1.51
N GLN A 55 -0.40 -16.92 0.85
CA GLN A 55 -1.82 -17.27 0.73
C GLN A 55 -2.51 -17.48 2.09
N SER A 56 -2.02 -16.81 3.14
CA SER A 56 -2.57 -16.88 4.50
C SER A 56 -3.78 -15.95 4.68
N CYS A 57 -3.99 -15.02 3.74
CA CYS A 57 -5.18 -14.18 3.63
C CYS A 57 -5.40 -13.71 2.18
N ASP A 58 -6.64 -13.37 1.84
CA ASP A 58 -6.98 -12.75 0.54
C ASP A 58 -6.78 -11.22 0.55
N ILE A 59 -7.01 -10.61 1.73
CA ILE A 59 -6.89 -9.18 1.98
C ILE A 59 -6.05 -8.98 3.25
N ALA A 60 -5.08 -8.07 3.20
CA ALA A 60 -4.31 -7.64 4.36
C ALA A 60 -4.42 -6.12 4.52
N ILE A 61 -4.65 -5.65 5.75
CA ILE A 61 -4.90 -4.23 6.04
C ILE A 61 -3.82 -3.71 6.99
N ASN A 62 -3.17 -2.61 6.62
CA ASN A 62 -2.27 -1.85 7.49
C ASN A 62 -2.56 -0.34 7.43
N TRP A 63 -3.47 0.13 8.27
CA TRP A 63 -3.82 1.56 8.34
C TRP A 63 -2.67 2.46 8.81
N ALA A 64 -1.64 1.91 9.46
CA ALA A 64 -0.46 2.69 9.86
C ALA A 64 0.48 2.99 8.69
N GLY A 65 0.45 2.17 7.63
CA GLY A 65 1.28 2.32 6.44
C GLY A 65 0.66 3.23 5.37
N GLY A 66 1.25 3.22 4.18
CA GLY A 66 0.79 4.04 3.05
C GLY A 66 1.54 5.36 2.89
N LEU A 67 2.76 5.47 3.43
CA LEU A 67 3.55 6.70 3.43
C LEU A 67 4.30 6.84 2.09
N HIS A 68 3.58 7.30 1.07
CA HIS A 68 3.96 7.20 -0.34
C HIS A 68 4.99 8.22 -0.86
N HIS A 69 5.31 9.27 -0.10
CA HIS A 69 6.21 10.34 -0.58
C HIS A 69 7.70 10.06 -0.33
N ALA A 70 8.03 9.15 0.58
CA ALA A 70 9.41 8.86 0.94
C ALA A 70 10.21 8.40 -0.28
N LYS A 71 11.41 8.95 -0.44
CA LYS A 71 12.31 8.67 -1.57
C LYS A 71 13.38 7.66 -1.17
N LYS A 72 14.20 7.25 -2.14
CA LYS A 72 15.31 6.32 -1.89
C LYS A 72 16.35 6.88 -0.91
N CYS A 73 16.59 8.19 -0.95
CA CYS A 73 17.69 8.84 -0.24
C CYS A 73 17.26 10.08 0.56
N GLU A 74 15.96 10.36 0.73
CA GLU A 74 15.46 11.51 1.47
C GLU A 74 14.02 11.30 1.94
N ALA A 75 13.66 11.96 3.05
CA ALA A 75 12.29 12.06 3.51
C ALA A 75 11.53 13.12 2.68
N SER A 76 10.20 13.01 2.60
CA SER A 76 9.37 13.99 1.89
C SER A 76 7.93 13.89 2.35
N GLY A 77 7.21 15.01 2.47
CA GLY A 77 5.76 15.05 2.76
C GLY A 77 5.34 14.16 3.95
N PHE A 78 5.97 14.34 5.11
CA PHE A 78 5.78 13.53 6.33
C PHE A 78 6.21 12.05 6.22
N CYS A 79 6.78 11.61 5.10
CA CYS A 79 7.16 10.22 4.84
C CYS A 79 8.68 10.01 4.95
N TYR A 80 9.11 9.05 5.76
CA TYR A 80 10.52 8.78 6.05
C TYR A 80 11.03 7.47 5.45
N ILE A 81 10.22 6.40 5.49
CA ILE A 81 10.45 5.11 4.84
C ILE A 81 9.26 4.84 3.93
N ASN A 82 9.51 4.45 2.69
CA ASN A 82 8.44 4.10 1.76
C ASN A 82 8.05 2.63 1.96
N ASP A 83 7.09 2.39 2.85
CA ASP A 83 6.63 1.05 3.19
C ASP A 83 5.92 0.35 2.02
N LEU A 84 5.26 1.13 1.16
CA LEU A 84 4.61 0.63 -0.05
C LEU A 84 5.62 0.03 -1.03
N VAL A 85 6.76 0.70 -1.26
CA VAL A 85 7.84 0.17 -2.08
C VAL A 85 8.37 -1.15 -1.49
N LEU A 86 8.56 -1.23 -0.17
CA LEU A 86 9.00 -2.47 0.48
C LEU A 86 7.97 -3.60 0.33
N GLY A 87 6.69 -3.31 0.52
CA GLY A 87 5.60 -4.27 0.34
C GLY A 87 5.48 -4.76 -1.10
N ILE A 88 5.59 -3.86 -2.09
CA ILE A 88 5.56 -4.21 -3.52
C ILE A 88 6.77 -5.08 -3.89
N LEU A 89 7.97 -4.75 -3.40
CA LEU A 89 9.16 -5.58 -3.63
C LEU A 89 8.99 -7.00 -3.07
N GLU A 90 8.33 -7.13 -1.91
CA GLU A 90 7.99 -8.44 -1.34
C GLU A 90 6.98 -9.18 -2.21
N LEU A 91 5.89 -8.53 -2.66
CA LEU A 91 4.90 -9.13 -3.57
C LEU A 91 5.53 -9.58 -4.91
N LEU A 92 6.50 -8.83 -5.44
CA LEU A 92 7.21 -9.16 -6.69
C LEU A 92 8.04 -10.45 -6.63
N LYS A 93 8.25 -11.04 -5.44
CA LYS A 93 8.84 -12.38 -5.33
C LYS A 93 7.95 -13.46 -5.93
N TYR A 94 6.63 -13.31 -5.81
CA TYR A 94 5.65 -14.32 -6.22
C TYR A 94 4.73 -13.85 -7.36
N HIS A 95 4.51 -12.54 -7.47
CA HIS A 95 3.66 -11.95 -8.49
C HIS A 95 4.49 -11.33 -9.63
N ALA A 96 4.23 -11.76 -10.86
CA ALA A 96 4.91 -11.21 -12.04
C ALA A 96 4.63 -9.71 -12.23
N ARG A 97 3.40 -9.28 -11.88
CA ARG A 97 2.88 -7.92 -12.04
C ARG A 97 2.11 -7.51 -10.78
N VAL A 98 2.49 -6.38 -10.19
CA VAL A 98 1.78 -5.75 -9.07
C VAL A 98 1.16 -4.44 -9.55
N LEU A 99 -0.10 -4.21 -9.21
CA LEU A 99 -0.80 -2.95 -9.49
C LEU A 99 -0.87 -2.12 -8.20
N TYR A 100 -0.32 -0.91 -8.24
CA TYR A 100 -0.44 0.08 -7.18
C TYR A 100 -1.51 1.10 -7.56
N ILE A 101 -2.50 1.30 -6.68
CA ILE A 101 -3.58 2.28 -6.83
C ILE A 101 -3.52 3.24 -5.65
N ASP A 102 -3.56 4.53 -5.94
CA ASP A 102 -3.42 5.61 -4.97
C ASP A 102 -4.58 6.60 -5.09
N ILE A 103 -5.34 6.74 -3.99
CA ILE A 103 -6.49 7.66 -3.88
C ILE A 103 -6.27 8.78 -2.85
N ASP A 104 -5.02 8.95 -2.39
CA ASP A 104 -4.59 10.16 -1.67
C ASP A 104 -4.80 11.41 -2.54
N VAL A 105 -5.05 12.56 -1.91
CA VAL A 105 -5.17 13.80 -2.67
C VAL A 105 -3.83 14.24 -3.28
N HIS A 106 -2.70 13.80 -2.73
CA HIS A 106 -1.37 14.07 -3.24
C HIS A 106 -0.92 12.99 -4.23
N HIS A 107 -0.09 13.39 -5.19
CA HIS A 107 0.49 12.43 -6.13
C HIS A 107 1.43 11.45 -5.40
N GLY A 108 1.25 10.14 -5.60
CA GLY A 108 2.07 9.04 -5.06
C GLY A 108 3.47 8.95 -5.67
N ASP A 109 4.21 10.04 -5.61
CA ASP A 109 5.43 10.30 -6.35
C ASP A 109 6.62 9.43 -5.91
N GLY A 110 6.72 9.04 -4.64
CA GLY A 110 7.78 8.15 -4.16
C GLY A 110 7.64 6.72 -4.68
N VAL A 111 6.42 6.20 -4.75
CA VAL A 111 6.13 4.88 -5.33
C VAL A 111 6.30 4.92 -6.85
N GLU A 112 5.80 5.97 -7.52
CA GLU A 112 6.02 6.17 -8.96
C GLU A 112 7.52 6.23 -9.30
N GLU A 113 8.31 7.02 -8.59
CA GLU A 113 9.75 7.16 -8.83
C GLU A 113 10.49 5.82 -8.65
N ALA A 114 10.16 5.05 -7.61
CA ALA A 114 10.79 3.77 -7.32
C ALA A 114 10.61 2.73 -8.44
N PHE A 115 9.48 2.80 -9.17
CA PHE A 115 9.13 1.85 -10.22
C PHE A 115 9.07 2.46 -11.63
N TYR A 116 9.56 3.69 -11.80
CA TYR A 116 9.43 4.49 -13.03
C TYR A 116 10.01 3.83 -14.29
N PHE A 117 10.94 2.88 -14.12
CA PHE A 117 11.65 2.19 -15.19
C PHE A 117 11.29 0.70 -15.34
N THR A 118 10.24 0.20 -14.68
CA THR A 118 9.82 -1.21 -14.80
C THR A 118 8.38 -1.36 -15.26
N ASP A 119 8.12 -2.43 -16.01
CA ASP A 119 6.79 -2.87 -16.44
C ASP A 119 6.16 -3.91 -15.48
N ARG A 120 6.89 -4.34 -14.44
CA ARG A 120 6.40 -5.29 -13.43
C ARG A 120 5.56 -4.63 -12.34
N VAL A 121 5.58 -3.32 -12.26
CA VAL A 121 4.73 -2.54 -11.37
C VAL A 121 4.06 -1.45 -12.17
N MET A 122 2.73 -1.38 -12.10
CA MET A 122 1.98 -0.26 -12.65
C MET A 122 1.51 0.62 -11.51
N THR A 123 1.81 1.91 -11.58
CA THR A 123 1.32 2.91 -10.61
C THR A 123 0.14 3.65 -11.22
N VAL A 124 -0.94 3.81 -10.46
CA VAL A 124 -2.12 4.59 -10.85
C VAL A 124 -2.48 5.54 -9.73
N SER A 125 -2.37 6.84 -9.96
CA SER A 125 -2.64 7.87 -8.93
C SER A 125 -3.70 8.88 -9.39
N PHE A 126 -4.66 9.16 -8.50
CA PHE A 126 -5.71 10.15 -8.68
C PHE A 126 -5.53 11.28 -7.67
N HIS A 127 -5.04 12.43 -8.11
CA HIS A 127 -4.58 13.48 -7.19
C HIS A 127 -4.90 14.88 -7.71
N LYS A 128 -4.85 15.86 -6.81
CA LYS A 128 -4.89 17.27 -7.19
C LYS A 128 -3.59 17.64 -7.90
N TYR A 129 -3.69 18.40 -8.99
CA TYR A 129 -2.53 18.89 -9.74
C TYR A 129 -2.67 20.34 -10.17
N GLY A 130 -1.56 21.08 -10.17
CA GLY A 130 -1.50 22.51 -10.48
C GLY A 130 -1.46 23.40 -9.23
N ASP A 131 -1.34 24.71 -9.45
CA ASP A 131 -1.34 25.75 -8.40
C ASP A 131 -0.30 25.52 -7.27
N LEU A 132 0.87 24.98 -7.62
CA LEU A 132 1.95 24.63 -6.68
C LEU A 132 1.52 23.61 -5.60
N PHE A 133 0.46 22.85 -5.84
CA PHE A 133 0.05 21.79 -4.92
C PHE A 133 1.14 20.71 -4.83
N PHE A 134 1.49 20.35 -3.60
CA PHE A 134 2.51 19.34 -3.32
C PHE A 134 2.09 17.98 -3.92
N PRO A 135 3.01 17.17 -4.48
CA PRO A 135 4.46 17.38 -4.62
C PRO A 135 4.88 18.12 -5.91
N GLY A 136 3.91 18.63 -6.70
CA GLY A 136 4.19 19.32 -7.97
C GLY A 136 4.51 18.40 -9.15
N THR A 137 4.33 17.09 -9.01
CA THR A 137 4.47 16.07 -10.05
C THR A 137 3.12 15.40 -10.34
N GLY A 138 3.07 14.43 -11.26
CA GLY A 138 1.83 13.70 -11.60
C GLY A 138 1.04 14.31 -12.77
N ASP A 139 1.69 15.04 -13.69
CA ASP A 139 1.02 15.46 -14.93
C ASP A 139 0.54 14.22 -15.72
N VAL A 140 -0.56 14.33 -16.47
CA VAL A 140 -1.06 13.25 -17.34
C VAL A 140 -0.02 12.77 -18.37
N LYS A 141 1.00 13.59 -18.65
CA LYS A 141 2.12 13.26 -19.54
C LYS A 141 3.25 12.47 -18.86
N ASN A 142 3.26 12.38 -17.53
CA ASN A 142 4.19 11.55 -16.78
C ASN A 142 3.71 10.10 -16.90
N ILE A 143 4.36 9.35 -17.79
CA ILE A 143 3.93 8.01 -18.19
C ILE A 143 4.99 6.94 -17.93
N GLY A 144 6.03 7.23 -17.16
CA GLY A 144 7.17 6.33 -17.00
C GLY A 144 8.17 6.41 -18.14
N GLU A 145 9.28 5.70 -17.98
CA GLU A 145 10.39 5.70 -18.94
C GLU A 145 10.95 4.29 -19.17
N ARG A 146 11.66 4.12 -20.30
CA ARG A 146 12.26 2.85 -20.72
C ARG A 146 11.21 1.72 -20.71
N GLU A 147 11.50 0.59 -20.06
CA GLU A 147 10.58 -0.53 -19.90
C GLU A 147 9.31 -0.13 -19.13
N GLY A 148 9.39 0.82 -18.20
CA GLY A 148 8.24 1.36 -17.46
C GLY A 148 7.39 2.38 -18.22
N ARG A 149 7.72 2.68 -19.48
CA ARG A 149 6.90 3.61 -20.29
C ARG A 149 5.50 3.03 -20.51
N TYR A 150 4.49 3.86 -20.26
CA TYR A 150 3.05 3.56 -20.17
C TYR A 150 2.59 2.80 -18.91
N TYR A 151 3.49 2.51 -17.96
CA TYR A 151 3.15 1.82 -16.70
C TYR A 151 3.04 2.77 -15.50
N ALA A 152 3.25 4.08 -15.68
CA ALA A 152 2.81 5.10 -14.74
C ALA A 152 1.58 5.82 -15.29
N ILE A 153 0.45 5.74 -14.58
CA ILE A 153 -0.83 6.32 -14.99
C ILE A 153 -1.22 7.41 -13.99
N ASN A 154 -1.20 8.65 -14.47
CA ASN A 154 -1.54 9.82 -13.67
C ASN A 154 -2.88 10.41 -14.08
N VAL A 155 -3.74 10.65 -13.09
CA VAL A 155 -5.05 11.27 -13.25
C VAL A 155 -5.06 12.60 -12.49
N PRO A 156 -4.51 13.68 -13.08
CA PRO A 156 -4.51 14.99 -12.45
C PRO A 156 -5.92 15.58 -12.41
N LEU A 157 -6.32 16.08 -11.26
CA LEU A 157 -7.64 16.63 -10.97
C LEU A 157 -7.54 18.05 -10.39
N LYS A 158 -8.68 18.75 -10.40
CA LYS A 158 -8.85 20.08 -9.80
C LYS A 158 -9.67 19.99 -8.52
N ASP A 159 -9.74 21.11 -7.82
CA ASP A 159 -10.46 21.26 -6.55
C ASP A 159 -11.94 20.88 -6.65
N GLY A 160 -12.48 20.42 -5.53
CA GLY A 160 -13.90 20.20 -5.33
C GLY A 160 -14.50 19.03 -6.11
N ILE A 161 -13.69 18.07 -6.58
CA ILE A 161 -14.25 16.89 -7.26
C ILE A 161 -15.24 16.16 -6.34
N ASP A 162 -16.43 15.88 -6.89
CA ASP A 162 -17.52 15.18 -6.19
C ASP A 162 -17.46 13.65 -6.39
N ASP A 163 -18.17 12.92 -5.53
CA ASP A 163 -18.28 11.45 -5.57
C ASP A 163 -18.67 10.92 -6.94
N ALA A 164 -19.69 11.53 -7.57
CA ALA A 164 -20.24 11.04 -8.83
C ALA A 164 -19.23 11.17 -9.98
N SER A 165 -18.40 12.21 -9.96
CA SER A 165 -17.37 12.47 -10.96
C SER A 165 -16.14 11.61 -10.70
N PHE A 166 -15.67 11.56 -9.45
CA PHE A 166 -14.51 10.76 -9.06
C PHE A 166 -14.77 9.27 -9.29
N THR A 167 -15.80 8.69 -8.68
CA THR A 167 -16.08 7.24 -8.78
C THR A 167 -16.34 6.78 -10.21
N ARG A 168 -17.01 7.60 -11.04
CA ARG A 168 -17.23 7.28 -12.46
C ARG A 168 -15.91 7.22 -13.24
N LEU A 169 -15.03 8.19 -13.02
CA LEU A 169 -13.72 8.23 -13.67
C LEU A 169 -12.83 7.09 -13.17
N PHE A 170 -12.73 6.93 -11.86
CA PHE A 170 -11.98 5.88 -11.18
C PHE A 170 -12.34 4.50 -11.71
N LYS A 171 -13.63 4.11 -11.64
CA LYS A 171 -14.11 2.80 -12.12
C LYS A 171 -13.78 2.55 -13.58
N THR A 172 -13.93 3.59 -14.41
CA THR A 172 -13.66 3.48 -15.86
C THR A 172 -12.18 3.23 -16.13
N ILE A 173 -11.29 3.97 -15.48
CA ILE A 173 -9.83 3.83 -15.64
C ILE A 173 -9.35 2.51 -15.03
N ILE A 174 -9.71 2.23 -13.77
CA ILE A 174 -9.24 1.03 -13.06
C ILE A 174 -9.73 -0.26 -13.73
N ALA A 175 -10.98 -0.30 -14.23
CA ALA A 175 -11.46 -1.45 -15.02
C ALA A 175 -10.54 -1.73 -16.20
N LYS A 176 -10.18 -0.67 -16.96
CA LYS A 176 -9.33 -0.82 -18.15
C LYS A 176 -7.89 -1.17 -17.78
N VAL A 177 -7.38 -0.61 -16.69
CA VAL A 177 -6.06 -0.95 -16.13
C VAL A 177 -6.00 -2.43 -15.82
N VAL A 178 -6.94 -2.97 -15.03
CA VAL A 178 -6.94 -4.39 -14.66
C VAL A 178 -7.10 -5.29 -15.89
N GLU A 179 -7.98 -4.93 -16.82
CA GLU A 179 -8.18 -5.66 -18.09
C GLU A 179 -6.89 -5.73 -18.94
N THR A 180 -6.11 -4.65 -18.99
CA THR A 180 -4.94 -4.53 -19.87
C THR A 180 -3.67 -5.06 -19.20
N TYR A 181 -3.48 -4.72 -17.93
CA TYR A 181 -2.27 -5.02 -17.18
C TYR A 181 -2.29 -6.41 -16.54
N LEU A 182 -3.48 -6.98 -16.27
CA LEU A 182 -3.66 -8.31 -15.68
C LEU A 182 -2.77 -8.51 -14.43
N PRO A 183 -2.90 -7.69 -13.36
CA PRO A 183 -2.06 -7.82 -12.18
C PRO A 183 -2.30 -9.13 -11.43
N GLY A 184 -1.27 -9.63 -10.77
CA GLY A 184 -1.35 -10.79 -9.88
C GLY A 184 -1.67 -10.41 -8.42
N ALA A 185 -1.40 -9.17 -8.02
CA ALA A 185 -1.73 -8.59 -6.72
C ALA A 185 -1.99 -7.08 -6.86
N ILE A 186 -2.78 -6.53 -5.95
CA ILE A 186 -3.08 -5.10 -5.88
C ILE A 186 -2.62 -4.55 -4.53
N VAL A 187 -1.98 -3.38 -4.56
CA VAL A 187 -1.75 -2.53 -3.39
C VAL A 187 -2.61 -1.28 -3.55
N LEU A 188 -3.51 -1.04 -2.60
CA LEU A 188 -4.41 0.11 -2.58
C LEU A 188 -4.05 1.01 -1.39
N GLN A 189 -3.49 2.18 -1.68
CA GLN A 189 -3.28 3.25 -0.71
C GLN A 189 -4.60 4.03 -0.58
N CYS A 190 -5.12 4.17 0.64
CA CYS A 190 -6.41 4.80 0.93
C CYS A 190 -6.23 6.12 1.69
N GLY A 191 -5.42 7.04 1.16
CA GLY A 191 -5.24 8.39 1.72
C GLY A 191 -6.58 9.11 1.90
N ALA A 192 -6.92 9.39 3.16
CA ALA A 192 -8.20 9.96 3.57
C ALA A 192 -8.23 11.50 3.51
N ASP A 193 -7.15 12.14 3.06
CA ASP A 193 -7.10 13.59 2.82
C ASP A 193 -7.79 14.02 1.52
N SER A 194 -8.22 13.07 0.69
CA SER A 194 -9.12 13.31 -0.45
C SER A 194 -10.58 13.55 -0.03
N LEU A 195 -10.90 13.40 1.27
CA LEU A 195 -12.24 13.64 1.81
C LEU A 195 -12.59 15.14 1.88
N ALA A 196 -13.89 15.40 1.81
CA ALA A 196 -14.44 16.72 2.05
C ALA A 196 -14.11 17.22 3.46
N GLY A 197 -13.63 18.46 3.56
CA GLY A 197 -13.30 19.08 4.84
C GLY A 197 -12.01 18.56 5.48
N ASP A 198 -11.14 17.91 4.71
CA ASP A 198 -9.76 17.68 5.13
C ASP A 198 -9.03 19.03 5.36
N ARG A 199 -8.02 19.01 6.23
CA ARG A 199 -7.26 20.22 6.59
C ARG A 199 -6.27 20.65 5.49
N LEU A 200 -5.74 19.71 4.71
CA LEU A 200 -4.76 19.97 3.64
C LEU A 200 -5.33 19.70 2.25
N GLY A 201 -6.19 18.68 2.12
CA GLY A 201 -6.86 18.35 0.86
C GLY A 201 -7.99 19.31 0.51
N CYS A 202 -8.29 19.43 -0.78
CA CYS A 202 -9.36 20.27 -1.29
C CYS A 202 -10.28 19.57 -2.30
N PHE A 203 -10.40 18.25 -2.18
CA PHE A 203 -11.47 17.49 -2.82
C PHE A 203 -12.76 17.58 -2.01
N ASN A 204 -13.83 17.01 -2.56
CA ASN A 204 -15.16 17.03 -1.95
C ASN A 204 -15.78 15.62 -1.90
N LEU A 205 -14.95 14.62 -1.56
CA LEU A 205 -15.42 13.23 -1.46
C LEU A 205 -16.11 12.97 -0.12
N SER A 206 -17.21 12.23 -0.17
CA SER A 206 -17.79 11.61 1.02
C SER A 206 -17.04 10.32 1.37
N ILE A 207 -17.25 9.84 2.60
CA ILE A 207 -16.74 8.53 3.02
C ILE A 207 -17.31 7.42 2.13
N GLU A 208 -18.59 7.51 1.73
CA GLU A 208 -19.20 6.55 0.83
C GLU A 208 -18.60 6.59 -0.58
N GLY A 209 -18.30 7.79 -1.10
CA GLY A 209 -17.63 7.96 -2.38
C GLY A 209 -16.22 7.37 -2.38
N HIS A 210 -15.47 7.60 -1.30
CA HIS A 210 -14.14 7.04 -1.09
C HIS A 210 -14.19 5.51 -0.97
N ALA A 211 -15.05 4.98 -0.09
CA ALA A 211 -15.22 3.55 0.14
C ALA A 211 -15.76 2.79 -1.09
N GLU A 212 -16.47 3.45 -2.00
CA GLU A 212 -16.88 2.85 -3.28
C GLU A 212 -15.68 2.52 -4.18
N CYS A 213 -14.55 3.23 -4.03
CA CYS A 213 -13.30 2.90 -4.72
C CYS A 213 -12.72 1.59 -4.17
N VAL A 214 -12.63 1.45 -2.85
CA VAL A 214 -12.23 0.22 -2.16
C VAL A 214 -13.13 -0.95 -2.57
N LYS A 215 -14.45 -0.75 -2.52
CA LYS A 215 -15.45 -1.75 -2.93
C LYS A 215 -15.28 -2.17 -4.38
N PHE A 216 -14.91 -1.24 -5.26
CA PHE A 216 -14.68 -1.54 -6.67
C PHE A 216 -13.43 -2.37 -6.88
N VAL A 217 -12.32 -2.01 -6.21
CA VAL A 217 -11.05 -2.75 -6.27
C VAL A 217 -11.21 -4.17 -5.70
N LYS A 218 -11.89 -4.32 -4.56
CA LYS A 218 -12.18 -5.62 -3.94
C LYS A 218 -12.87 -6.61 -4.90
N LYS A 219 -13.74 -6.13 -5.79
CA LYS A 219 -14.49 -7.00 -6.74
C LYS A 219 -13.62 -7.73 -7.75
N PHE A 220 -12.36 -7.33 -7.94
CA PHE A 220 -11.45 -8.04 -8.83
C PHE A 220 -10.98 -9.39 -8.25
N ASN A 221 -11.20 -9.63 -6.94
CA ASN A 221 -10.84 -10.89 -6.25
C ASN A 221 -9.38 -11.29 -6.48
N LEU A 222 -8.48 -10.32 -6.36
CA LEU A 222 -7.03 -10.51 -6.37
C LEU A 222 -6.48 -10.29 -4.96
N PRO A 223 -5.32 -10.88 -4.60
CA PRO A 223 -4.61 -10.56 -3.38
C PRO A 223 -4.48 -9.04 -3.22
N LEU A 224 -5.05 -8.51 -2.13
CA LEU A 224 -5.22 -7.08 -1.93
C LEU A 224 -4.58 -6.62 -0.62
N LEU A 225 -3.52 -5.82 -0.75
CA LEU A 225 -2.94 -5.08 0.35
C LEU A 225 -3.60 -3.70 0.42
N VAL A 226 -4.20 -3.37 1.56
CA VAL A 226 -4.82 -2.05 1.82
C VAL A 226 -4.02 -1.31 2.87
N THR A 227 -3.65 -0.08 2.59
CA THR A 227 -2.93 0.79 3.54
C THR A 227 -3.67 2.08 3.81
N GLY A 228 -3.24 2.81 4.84
CA GLY A 228 -3.68 4.18 5.09
C GLY A 228 -3.05 5.17 4.11
N GLY A 229 -2.58 6.30 4.64
CA GLY A 229 -2.04 7.41 3.86
C GLY A 229 -2.19 8.75 4.57
N GLY A 230 -2.31 9.83 3.79
CA GLY A 230 -2.67 11.14 4.28
C GLY A 230 -4.06 11.19 4.92
N GLY A 231 -4.33 12.26 5.68
CA GLY A 231 -5.60 12.45 6.39
C GLY A 231 -5.41 13.32 7.63
N TYR A 232 -5.91 14.55 7.58
CA TYR A 232 -5.54 15.61 8.53
C TYR A 232 -6.72 16.20 9.30
N THR A 233 -7.95 15.75 8.97
CA THR A 233 -9.13 15.82 9.84
C THR A 233 -9.35 14.44 10.49
N LYS A 234 -8.61 14.17 11.58
CA LYS A 234 -8.47 12.84 12.20
C LYS A 234 -9.78 12.12 12.51
N GLU A 235 -10.84 12.85 12.86
CA GLU A 235 -12.16 12.29 13.12
C GLU A 235 -12.75 11.66 11.85
N ASN A 236 -12.53 12.30 10.70
CA ASN A 236 -12.99 11.79 9.42
C ASN A 236 -12.11 10.64 8.91
N VAL A 237 -10.79 10.68 9.18
CA VAL A 237 -9.89 9.55 8.92
C VAL A 237 -10.36 8.29 9.63
N ALA A 238 -10.65 8.40 10.94
CA ALA A 238 -11.15 7.29 11.73
C ALA A 238 -12.49 6.75 11.21
N ARG A 239 -13.43 7.63 10.83
CA ARG A 239 -14.70 7.22 10.20
C ARG A 239 -14.47 6.50 8.87
N CYS A 240 -13.61 7.06 8.01
CA CYS A 240 -13.36 6.55 6.67
C CYS A 240 -12.79 5.13 6.70
N TRP A 241 -11.65 4.94 7.35
CA TRP A 241 -11.00 3.63 7.43
C TRP A 241 -11.83 2.59 8.19
N THR A 242 -12.67 3.02 9.14
CA THR A 242 -13.67 2.14 9.78
C THR A 242 -14.71 1.64 8.77
N VAL A 243 -15.31 2.54 7.98
CA VAL A 243 -16.28 2.18 6.94
C VAL A 243 -15.65 1.30 5.86
N GLU A 244 -14.42 1.61 5.45
CA GLU A 244 -13.68 0.82 4.47
C GLU A 244 -13.33 -0.57 4.99
N THR A 245 -12.99 -0.71 6.26
CA THR A 245 -12.82 -2.02 6.90
C THR A 245 -14.14 -2.81 6.82
N GLY A 246 -15.29 -2.18 7.08
CA GLY A 246 -16.60 -2.78 6.87
C GLY A 246 -16.82 -3.25 5.43
N VAL A 247 -16.45 -2.43 4.44
CA VAL A 247 -16.50 -2.79 3.01
C VAL A 247 -15.60 -4.00 2.69
N LEU A 248 -14.40 -4.05 3.24
CA LEU A 248 -13.46 -5.16 3.04
C LEU A 248 -13.95 -6.47 3.66
N LEU A 249 -14.73 -6.38 4.74
CA LEU A 249 -15.38 -7.51 5.42
C LEU A 249 -16.80 -7.82 4.90
N ASP A 250 -17.24 -7.19 3.82
CA ASP A 250 -18.63 -7.28 3.30
C ASP A 250 -19.71 -7.05 4.39
N THR A 251 -19.41 -6.16 5.36
CA THR A 251 -20.25 -5.88 6.52
C THR A 251 -20.76 -4.44 6.49
N GLU A 252 -22.08 -4.28 6.54
CA GLU A 252 -22.71 -2.97 6.67
C GLU A 252 -22.65 -2.51 8.13
N LEU A 253 -22.02 -1.37 8.37
CA LEU A 253 -21.89 -0.78 9.71
C LEU A 253 -23.07 0.15 10.02
N PRO A 254 -23.60 0.14 11.26
CA PRO A 254 -24.59 1.12 11.67
C PRO A 254 -24.00 2.53 11.63
N ASN A 255 -24.83 3.53 11.32
CA ASN A 255 -24.35 4.92 11.27
C ASN A 255 -23.97 5.48 12.66
N GLU A 256 -24.54 4.94 13.74
CA GLU A 256 -24.22 5.33 15.10
C GLU A 256 -22.85 4.79 15.51
N ILE A 257 -21.96 5.67 15.98
CA ILE A 257 -20.65 5.27 16.48
C ILE A 257 -20.84 4.60 17.85
N PRO A 258 -20.33 3.38 18.06
CA PRO A 258 -20.46 2.69 19.34
C PRO A 258 -19.72 3.45 20.45
N ASP A 259 -20.17 3.31 21.69
CA ASP A 259 -19.49 3.90 22.84
C ASP A 259 -18.03 3.43 22.92
N ASN A 260 -17.11 4.38 23.12
CA ASN A 260 -15.68 4.14 23.15
C ASN A 260 -14.94 5.29 23.84
N GLU A 261 -13.67 5.06 24.21
CA GLU A 261 -12.85 6.04 24.94
C GLU A 261 -12.71 7.39 24.21
N TYR A 262 -12.83 7.39 22.88
CA TYR A 262 -12.66 8.56 22.02
C TYR A 262 -14.00 9.13 21.50
N ILE A 263 -15.16 8.67 22.00
CA ILE A 263 -16.48 9.05 21.47
C ILE A 263 -16.71 10.56 21.39
N LYS A 264 -16.13 11.31 22.32
CA LYS A 264 -16.23 12.78 22.40
C LYS A 264 -15.62 13.50 21.19
N TYR A 265 -14.69 12.88 20.45
CA TYR A 265 -14.14 13.43 19.22
C TYR A 265 -15.20 13.51 18.10
N PHE A 266 -16.24 12.68 18.16
CA PHE A 266 -17.26 12.59 17.12
C PHE A 266 -18.53 13.41 17.42
N ALA A 267 -18.50 14.23 18.47
CA ALA A 267 -19.57 15.17 18.77
C ALA A 267 -19.76 16.21 17.65
N PRO A 268 -20.97 16.78 17.48
CA PRO A 268 -22.19 16.49 18.26
C PRO A 268 -23.01 15.31 17.71
N ASP A 269 -22.69 14.82 16.52
CA ASP A 269 -23.56 13.89 15.77
C ASP A 269 -23.34 12.42 16.14
N TYR A 270 -22.15 12.07 16.64
CA TYR A 270 -21.75 10.70 17.02
C TYR A 270 -22.03 9.67 15.91
N SER A 271 -21.84 10.08 14.65
CA SER A 271 -22.15 9.28 13.48
C SER A 271 -20.97 9.08 12.54
N LEU A 272 -21.00 7.96 11.81
CA LEU A 272 -20.00 7.62 10.79
C LEU A 272 -20.13 8.50 9.54
N LYS A 273 -21.36 8.89 9.18
CA LYS A 273 -21.61 9.73 8.01
C LYS A 273 -21.30 11.19 8.30
N ILE A 274 -20.61 11.83 7.37
CA ILE A 274 -20.33 13.26 7.40
C ILE A 274 -21.24 13.99 6.42
N GLN A 275 -21.66 15.21 6.76
CA GLN A 275 -22.30 16.08 5.77
C GLN A 275 -21.25 16.47 4.71
N GLY A 276 -21.58 16.28 3.43
CA GLY A 276 -20.69 16.64 2.33
C GLY A 276 -20.32 18.12 2.33
N GLY A 277 -19.16 18.45 1.76
CA GLY A 277 -18.71 19.83 1.65
C GLY A 277 -19.46 20.61 0.58
N ASN A 278 -19.51 21.94 0.75
CA ASN A 278 -20.10 22.88 -0.22
C ASN A 278 -19.05 23.47 -1.18
N LEU A 279 -18.02 22.69 -1.53
CA LEU A 279 -16.98 23.12 -2.47
C LEU A 279 -17.51 23.07 -3.92
N GLU A 280 -17.24 24.12 -4.68
CA GLU A 280 -17.53 24.14 -6.12
C GLU A 280 -16.63 23.15 -6.85
N ASN A 281 -17.22 22.28 -7.66
CA ASN A 281 -16.46 21.32 -8.45
C ASN A 281 -15.87 21.97 -9.70
N LEU A 282 -14.55 22.21 -9.70
CA LEU A 282 -13.83 22.83 -10.81
C LEU A 282 -13.50 21.85 -11.96
N ASN A 283 -13.90 20.57 -11.82
CA ASN A 283 -13.66 19.51 -12.78
C ASN A 283 -14.79 19.43 -13.81
N SER A 284 -14.77 20.32 -14.79
CA SER A 284 -15.75 20.28 -15.89
C SER A 284 -15.78 18.90 -16.58
N LYS A 285 -16.95 18.49 -17.08
CA LYS A 285 -17.11 17.21 -17.81
C LYS A 285 -16.14 17.10 -18.99
N THR A 286 -15.87 18.21 -19.68
CA THR A 286 -14.93 18.25 -20.80
C THR A 286 -13.50 18.00 -20.33
N TYR A 287 -13.07 18.61 -19.22
CA TYR A 287 -11.75 18.38 -18.63
C TYR A 287 -11.56 16.91 -18.24
N LEU A 288 -12.49 16.33 -17.47
CA LEU A 288 -12.43 14.92 -17.08
C LEU A 288 -12.45 13.98 -18.28
N SER A 289 -13.22 14.31 -19.32
CA SER A 289 -13.23 13.52 -20.56
C SER A 289 -11.90 13.57 -21.30
N THR A 290 -11.23 14.72 -21.32
CA THR A 290 -9.90 14.87 -21.92
C THR A 290 -8.87 14.01 -21.18
N ILE A 291 -8.80 14.11 -19.85
CA ILE A 291 -7.90 13.29 -19.02
C ILE A 291 -8.17 11.80 -19.25
N LYS A 292 -9.45 11.39 -19.20
CA LYS A 292 -9.84 10.00 -19.49
C LYS A 292 -9.34 9.54 -20.86
N VAL A 293 -9.52 10.33 -21.91
CA VAL A 293 -9.07 9.95 -23.25
C VAL A 293 -7.56 9.79 -23.30
N GLN A 294 -6.80 10.72 -22.70
CA GLN A 294 -5.34 10.64 -22.66
C GLN A 294 -4.86 9.38 -21.93
N VAL A 295 -5.43 9.08 -20.77
CA VAL A 295 -5.13 7.85 -20.03
C VAL A 295 -5.47 6.60 -20.86
N MET A 296 -6.62 6.58 -21.52
CA MET A 296 -7.03 5.45 -22.35
C MET A 296 -6.12 5.24 -23.56
N GLU A 297 -5.58 6.31 -24.16
CA GLU A 297 -4.57 6.18 -25.22
C GLU A 297 -3.24 5.65 -24.67
N SER A 298 -2.80 6.08 -23.48
CA SER A 298 -1.62 5.50 -22.83
C SER A 298 -1.79 3.99 -22.59
N LEU A 299 -2.95 3.56 -22.08
CA LEU A 299 -3.25 2.14 -21.86
C LEU A 299 -3.28 1.33 -23.15
N ARG A 300 -3.65 1.92 -24.30
CA ARG A 300 -3.59 1.23 -25.61
C ARG A 300 -2.17 0.98 -26.09
N CYS A 301 -1.18 1.71 -25.61
CA CYS A 301 0.22 1.52 -25.95
C CYS A 301 0.87 0.35 -25.20
N ILE A 302 0.21 -0.17 -24.16
CA ILE A 302 0.69 -1.32 -23.39
C ILE A 302 0.55 -2.57 -24.25
N GLN A 303 1.66 -3.26 -24.50
CA GLN A 303 1.64 -4.57 -25.13
C GLN A 303 1.09 -5.60 -24.13
N HIS A 304 0.23 -6.50 -24.60
CA HIS A 304 -0.34 -7.54 -23.74
C HIS A 304 0.80 -8.50 -23.33
N ALA A 305 1.21 -8.41 -22.06
CA ALA A 305 2.22 -9.22 -21.34
C ALA A 305 3.68 -9.14 -21.86
N PRO A 306 4.55 -8.31 -21.24
CA PRO A 306 5.99 -8.44 -21.41
C PRO A 306 6.51 -9.77 -20.85
N GLY A 307 7.57 -10.31 -21.46
CA GLY A 307 8.19 -11.56 -21.04
C GLY A 307 8.81 -11.45 -19.65
N VAL A 308 8.39 -12.29 -18.71
CA VAL A 308 8.93 -12.31 -17.35
C VAL A 308 10.33 -12.93 -17.37
N GLN A 309 11.35 -12.15 -17.05
CA GLN A 309 12.69 -12.68 -16.78
C GLN A 309 12.67 -13.35 -15.41
N LEU A 310 13.08 -14.63 -15.34
CA LEU A 310 13.20 -15.37 -14.08
C LEU A 310 14.21 -14.65 -13.17
N GLN A 311 13.74 -14.09 -12.06
CA GLN A 311 14.57 -13.52 -11.02
C GLN A 311 14.68 -14.53 -9.87
N GLU A 312 15.89 -14.74 -9.36
CA GLU A 312 16.13 -15.58 -8.20
C GLU A 312 15.42 -14.98 -6.98
N VAL A 313 14.47 -15.72 -6.42
CA VAL A 313 13.68 -15.29 -5.25
C VAL A 313 14.55 -15.48 -4.00
N PRO A 314 14.85 -14.41 -3.24
CA PRO A 314 15.54 -14.56 -1.96
C PRO A 314 14.72 -15.45 -1.01
N PRO A 315 15.34 -16.33 -0.23
CA PRO A 315 14.62 -17.23 0.68
C PRO A 315 13.81 -16.42 1.69
N ASP A 316 12.62 -16.92 2.03
CA ASP A 316 11.76 -16.29 3.01
C ASP A 316 12.42 -16.31 4.40
N PHE A 317 12.23 -15.22 5.16
CA PHE A 317 12.51 -15.25 6.59
C PHE A 317 11.39 -16.03 7.26
N TYR A 318 11.75 -17.15 7.90
CA TYR A 318 10.82 -18.03 8.62
C TYR A 318 9.94 -17.21 9.58
N ILE A 319 8.62 -17.25 9.36
CA ILE A 319 7.62 -16.80 10.33
C ILE A 319 7.09 -18.08 10.95
N PRO A 320 7.32 -18.33 12.26
CA PRO A 320 6.64 -19.43 12.94
C PRO A 320 5.13 -19.26 12.78
N ASP A 321 4.42 -20.34 12.44
CA ASP A 321 2.96 -20.33 12.40
C ASP A 321 2.42 -19.73 13.71
N PHE A 322 1.49 -18.79 13.58
CA PHE A 322 0.84 -18.14 14.72
C PHE A 322 -0.18 -19.13 15.28
N ASP A 323 0.24 -20.03 16.17
CA ASP A 323 -0.67 -20.92 16.89
C ASP A 323 -1.51 -20.08 17.87
N GLU A 324 -2.81 -19.91 17.58
CA GLU A 324 -3.77 -19.23 18.46
C GLU A 324 -3.90 -19.93 19.84
N ASP A 325 -3.44 -21.18 19.95
CA ASP A 325 -3.54 -22.01 21.16
C ASP A 325 -2.44 -21.75 22.22
N GLU A 326 -1.40 -20.95 21.94
CA GLU A 326 -0.32 -20.69 22.91
C GLU A 326 -0.65 -19.59 23.95
N GLN A 327 -1.82 -18.96 23.90
CA GLN A 327 -2.26 -17.97 24.89
C GLN A 327 -2.87 -18.54 26.17
N ASN A 328 -2.43 -19.72 26.63
CA ASN A 328 -2.77 -20.19 27.98
C ASN A 328 -1.56 -20.09 28.91
N PRO A 329 -1.45 -19.04 29.75
CA PRO A 329 -0.30 -18.83 30.61
C PRO A 329 -0.39 -19.73 31.85
N MET A 330 -0.36 -21.06 31.67
CA MET A 330 -0.32 -22.05 32.75
C MET A 330 0.11 -23.43 32.23
N SER A 331 1.35 -23.58 31.76
CA SER A 331 2.14 -24.82 31.97
C SER A 331 3.59 -24.61 31.58
N GLY A 332 4.49 -25.21 32.35
CA GLY A 332 5.90 -24.87 32.38
C GLY A 332 6.75 -25.46 31.25
N TYR A 333 7.88 -24.78 31.00
CA TYR A 333 9.11 -25.23 30.37
C TYR A 333 9.15 -26.71 29.96
N ARG A 334 9.11 -26.98 28.65
CA ARG A 334 9.64 -28.22 28.07
C ARG A 334 10.57 -27.91 26.90
N SER A 335 11.78 -28.44 27.04
CA SER A 335 12.87 -28.48 26.07
C SER A 335 12.40 -28.97 24.70
N ILE A 336 12.79 -28.23 23.67
CA ILE A 336 12.68 -28.61 22.27
C ILE A 336 13.61 -29.82 22.03
N SER A 337 13.07 -30.93 21.53
CA SER A 337 13.85 -32.02 20.94
C SER A 337 13.31 -32.29 19.54
N ASP A 338 14.20 -32.26 18.56
CA ASP A 338 13.94 -32.51 17.15
C ASP A 338 13.10 -33.78 16.94
N LYS A 339 11.97 -33.63 16.25
CA LYS A 339 11.23 -34.76 15.68
C LYS A 339 11.42 -34.76 14.18
N ASN A 340 12.28 -35.66 13.71
CA ASN A 340 12.35 -36.08 12.32
C ASN A 340 10.99 -36.65 11.90
N ILE A 341 10.36 -36.04 10.90
CA ILE A 341 9.16 -36.55 10.23
C ILE A 341 9.64 -37.51 9.12
N GLN A 342 9.49 -38.81 9.33
CA GLN A 342 9.59 -39.80 8.25
C GLN A 342 8.28 -39.84 7.47
N ARG A 343 8.36 -39.74 6.14
CA ARG A 343 7.21 -39.89 5.22
C ARG A 343 6.92 -41.38 5.00
N GLU A 344 5.63 -41.74 4.91
CA GLU A 344 5.15 -43.13 4.89
C GLU A 344 5.40 -43.93 3.58
N ASP A 345 6.21 -43.42 2.63
CA ASP A 345 6.30 -44.03 1.29
C ASP A 345 7.70 -44.50 0.84
N GLU A 346 8.65 -44.74 1.76
CA GLU A 346 9.97 -45.31 1.39
C GLU A 346 10.11 -46.78 1.77
N TYR A 347 9.88 -47.68 0.80
CA TYR A 347 10.43 -49.03 0.80
C TYR A 347 11.89 -48.98 0.34
N TYR A 348 12.83 -49.07 1.26
CA TYR A 348 14.22 -49.38 0.95
C TYR A 348 14.56 -50.78 1.46
N ASP A 349 14.67 -51.72 0.53
CA ASP A 349 15.29 -53.03 0.77
C ASP A 349 16.79 -52.82 0.96
N GLY A 350 17.32 -53.37 2.05
CA GLY A 350 18.71 -53.22 2.44
C GLY A 350 19.64 -54.09 1.60
N ASP A 351 20.62 -53.45 0.95
CA ASP A 351 21.77 -54.13 0.37
C ASP A 351 22.99 -53.89 1.26
N ASN A 352 23.44 -54.95 1.94
CA ASN A 352 24.85 -55.32 1.92
C ASN A 352 25.07 -56.71 2.54
N ASP A 353 25.55 -57.60 1.67
CA ASP A 353 26.70 -58.50 1.87
C ASP A 353 26.38 -59.98 1.65
N ASN A 354 26.85 -60.50 0.51
CA ASN A 354 27.51 -61.80 0.52
C ASN A 354 28.55 -61.92 -0.60
N ASP A 355 29.76 -62.24 -0.16
CA ASP A 355 30.99 -62.41 -0.92
C ASP A 355 30.87 -63.44 -2.06
N HIS A 356 31.38 -63.08 -3.23
CA HIS A 356 31.75 -64.05 -4.26
C HIS A 356 33.27 -64.04 -4.49
N ASN A 357 33.91 -65.07 -3.94
CA ASN A 357 35.16 -65.63 -4.44
C ASN A 357 34.91 -67.14 -4.59
N VAL A 358 34.99 -67.70 -5.80
CA VAL A 358 36.00 -68.71 -6.21
C VAL A 358 35.92 -68.89 -7.75
N ASP A 359 37.06 -68.75 -8.43
CA ASP A 359 37.31 -69.21 -9.80
C ASP A 359 37.28 -70.75 -9.92
N GLY A 360 36.97 -71.24 -11.12
CA GLY A 360 36.81 -72.66 -11.43
C GLY A 360 38.05 -73.54 -11.37
N LEU A 361 37.83 -74.79 -10.97
CA LEU A 361 38.13 -76.03 -11.71
C LEU A 361 37.36 -77.21 -11.12
#